data_AF-A0A8T4YHI2-F1
#
_entry.id   AF-A0A8T4YHI2-F1
#
_cell.length_a   1.000
_cell.length_b   1.000
_cell.length_c   1.000
_cell.angle_alpha   90.00
_cell.angle_beta   90.00
_cell.angle_gamma   90.00
#
_symmetry.space_group_name_H-M   'P 1'
#
loop_
_entity.id
_entity.type
_entity.pdbx_description
1 polymer ?
#
loop_
_entity_poly.entity_id
_entity_poly.type
_entity_poly.pdbx_seq_one_letter_code
_entity_poly.pdbx_strand_id
1 'polypeptide(L)'
;MSILSIVKPSVKLVYIGTDTIAKNWFLKGEEAKIYFKVFNPTFGENTFEIYLKPMDDQSKLIRISGFKVKAMENGVHAITLDTGSLEPMLYLLECHLNGRVFNGVSENPRYNFEHYPWLFAVIEERDFSETIYKFGVNIHFITPREVDLGMMKHAGINLIRMDFLWSEVERERGVYNFREYRRLVDALRERNITALFILDYGNQYYDGGVAPYTDTGREAFAKFTLESFREFKGEDVIWELWNEPNLAQFWKPKPNPEDYTRLLKAVHSTAEEIADVKLVAPGISGFDFTFLEETFKLDVLDCVEAVSIHPYRSASPETVSLEYVMLRETLASYGFSSKPIISSEWGYCTSGSYGNRVSITIQAEYAVRMFLVNIMNGVNVSVFYDWKDDGTSIQDSEHNFGIIADYEGLRSVYGRPMYFIKPAYYAIYTLTLQLNGFYFKGRVKTESEDDYVLVFESKQGVEKYVCWTTGYKHKIKLNVNIKILEVVKLYGLKEFYESEDGIYELTLTTSPIFVLPIP
;
A
#
# COMPACT_ATOMS: atom_id res chain seq x y z
N MET A 1 25.77 2.87 -51.57
CA MET A 1 25.87 2.10 -50.32
C MET A 1 24.94 2.73 -49.31
N SER A 2 23.75 2.17 -49.13
CA SER A 2 22.91 2.56 -47.98
C SER A 2 23.62 2.08 -46.73
N ILE A 3 23.84 2.97 -45.77
CA ILE A 3 24.32 2.62 -44.44
C ILE A 3 23.24 1.69 -43.86
N LEU A 4 23.47 0.39 -43.90
CA LEU A 4 22.70 -0.58 -43.12
C LEU A 4 22.80 -0.11 -41.67
N SER A 5 21.71 0.44 -41.13
CA SER A 5 21.61 0.69 -39.70
C SER A 5 21.87 -0.64 -39.00
N ILE A 6 23.03 -0.79 -38.38
CA ILE A 6 23.36 -2.00 -37.63
C ILE A 6 22.36 -2.05 -36.48
N VAL A 7 21.38 -2.96 -36.59
CA VAL A 7 20.39 -3.18 -35.54
C VAL A 7 21.15 -3.70 -34.32
N LYS A 8 21.18 -2.91 -33.25
CA LYS A 8 21.91 -3.26 -32.03
C LYS A 8 21.23 -4.45 -31.34
N PRO A 9 21.99 -5.34 -30.67
CA PRO A 9 21.41 -6.42 -29.88
C PRO A 9 20.47 -5.85 -28.82
N SER A 10 19.36 -6.53 -28.57
CA SER A 10 18.45 -6.23 -27.47
C SER A 10 18.00 -7.48 -26.74
N VAL A 11 17.67 -7.31 -25.46
CA VAL A 11 17.17 -8.37 -24.60
C VAL A 11 15.86 -7.92 -24.00
N LYS A 12 14.89 -8.82 -23.95
CA LYS A 12 13.63 -8.63 -23.22
C LYS A 12 13.43 -9.76 -22.23
N LEU A 13 13.08 -9.45 -20.99
CA LEU A 13 12.48 -10.40 -20.07
C LEU A 13 11.09 -10.74 -20.61
N VAL A 14 10.87 -12.01 -20.89
CA VAL A 14 9.60 -12.49 -21.46
C VAL A 14 8.79 -13.30 -20.46
N TYR A 15 9.43 -13.76 -19.39
CA TYR A 15 8.79 -14.46 -18.29
C TYR A 15 9.67 -14.43 -17.05
N ILE A 16 9.05 -14.23 -15.90
CA ILE A 16 9.61 -14.45 -14.57
C ILE A 16 8.50 -15.05 -13.70
N GLY A 17 8.80 -16.08 -12.93
CA GLY A 17 7.82 -16.69 -12.01
C GLY A 17 8.11 -18.16 -11.72
N THR A 18 7.04 -18.91 -11.48
CA THR A 18 7.04 -20.37 -11.23
C THR A 18 6.15 -21.09 -12.22
N ASP A 19 6.21 -22.42 -12.28
CA ASP A 19 5.41 -23.20 -13.24
C ASP A 19 3.89 -22.90 -13.24
N THR A 20 3.37 -22.33 -12.16
CA THR A 20 1.96 -21.99 -11.99
C THR A 20 1.63 -20.53 -12.32
N ILE A 21 2.52 -19.57 -12.03
CA ILE A 21 2.22 -18.14 -12.10
C ILE A 21 3.41 -17.31 -12.60
N ALA A 22 3.17 -16.26 -13.39
CA ALA A 22 4.19 -15.26 -13.68
C ALA A 22 4.20 -14.23 -12.53
N LYS A 23 5.32 -14.15 -11.81
CA LYS A 23 5.50 -13.29 -10.64
C LYS A 23 6.95 -12.83 -10.52
N ASN A 24 7.18 -11.68 -9.91
CA ASN A 24 8.51 -11.13 -9.65
C ASN A 24 8.92 -11.23 -8.17
N TRP A 25 8.18 -11.98 -7.37
CA TRP A 25 8.39 -12.21 -5.94
C TRP A 25 8.43 -13.71 -5.66
N PHE A 26 9.26 -14.10 -4.71
CA PHE A 26 9.52 -15.50 -4.39
C PHE A 26 9.67 -15.66 -2.90
N LEU A 27 9.08 -16.71 -2.33
CA LEU A 27 9.41 -17.09 -0.96
C LEU A 27 10.85 -17.59 -0.92
N LYS A 28 11.57 -17.35 0.17
CA LYS A 28 12.95 -17.84 0.33
C LYS A 28 12.96 -19.38 0.26
N GLY A 29 13.76 -19.93 -0.66
CA GLY A 29 13.83 -21.36 -0.95
C GLY A 29 12.92 -21.81 -2.11
N GLU A 30 12.16 -20.89 -2.71
CA GLU A 30 11.40 -21.17 -3.93
C GLU A 30 12.31 -21.12 -5.19
N GLU A 31 11.98 -21.93 -6.19
CA GLU A 31 12.67 -21.92 -7.47
C GLU A 31 12.08 -20.83 -8.39
N ALA A 32 12.91 -19.90 -8.83
CA ALA A 32 12.55 -18.86 -9.78
C ALA A 32 12.98 -19.23 -11.21
N LYS A 33 12.03 -19.17 -12.15
CA LYS A 33 12.28 -19.38 -13.59
C LYS A 33 12.24 -18.05 -14.32
N ILE A 34 13.32 -17.74 -15.05
CA ILE A 34 13.54 -16.44 -15.70
C ILE A 34 13.89 -16.66 -17.16
N TYR A 35 13.05 -16.18 -18.08
CA TYR A 35 13.25 -16.36 -19.51
C TYR A 35 13.53 -15.04 -20.20
N PHE A 36 14.62 -14.98 -20.94
CA PHE A 36 15.03 -13.84 -21.74
C PHE A 36 14.90 -14.16 -23.23
N LYS A 37 14.35 -13.22 -24.01
CA LYS A 37 14.38 -13.27 -25.46
C LYS A 37 15.44 -12.32 -25.99
N VAL A 38 16.37 -12.86 -26.78
CA VAL A 38 17.45 -12.11 -27.42
C VAL A 38 17.08 -11.80 -28.86
N PHE A 39 17.31 -10.57 -29.28
CA PHE A 39 17.09 -10.09 -30.63
C PHE A 39 18.37 -9.50 -31.23
N ASN A 40 18.62 -9.82 -32.50
CA ASN A 40 19.70 -9.26 -33.31
C ASN A 40 21.09 -9.35 -32.64
N PRO A 41 21.52 -10.52 -32.16
CA PRO A 41 22.84 -10.66 -31.54
C PRO A 41 23.94 -10.28 -32.54
N THR A 42 24.94 -9.52 -32.07
CA THR A 42 26.05 -8.99 -32.88
C THR A 42 26.91 -10.11 -33.47
N PHE A 43 27.71 -9.79 -34.50
CA PHE A 43 28.70 -10.72 -35.05
C PHE A 43 29.65 -11.26 -33.96
N GLY A 44 29.90 -12.57 -33.97
CA GLY A 44 30.67 -13.27 -32.94
C GLY A 44 29.80 -13.99 -31.89
N GLU A 45 30.45 -14.57 -30.89
CA GLU A 45 29.77 -15.16 -29.72
C GLU A 45 29.47 -14.05 -28.71
N ASN A 46 28.19 -13.94 -28.31
CA ASN A 46 27.73 -12.94 -27.34
C ASN A 46 27.53 -13.61 -25.99
N THR A 47 28.21 -13.13 -24.95
CA THR A 47 28.01 -13.61 -23.58
C THR A 47 27.12 -12.63 -22.84
N PHE A 48 25.93 -13.10 -22.45
CA PHE A 48 24.99 -12.36 -21.63
C PHE A 48 25.17 -12.78 -20.18
N GLU A 49 25.34 -11.79 -19.30
CA GLU A 49 25.52 -12.02 -17.87
C GLU A 49 24.34 -11.46 -17.10
N ILE A 50 23.81 -12.26 -16.18
CA ILE A 50 22.61 -11.91 -15.42
C ILE A 50 23.00 -11.62 -13.99
N TYR A 51 22.53 -10.48 -13.51
CA TYR A 51 22.85 -9.95 -12.21
C TYR A 51 21.59 -9.60 -11.42
N LEU A 52 21.66 -9.79 -10.10
CA LEU A 52 20.79 -9.16 -9.14
C LEU A 52 21.53 -8.02 -8.46
N LYS A 53 20.85 -6.89 -8.30
CA LYS A 53 21.41 -5.68 -7.73
C LYS A 53 20.49 -5.19 -6.61
N PRO A 54 20.93 -5.17 -5.33
CA PRO A 54 20.10 -4.69 -4.23
C PRO A 54 19.53 -3.31 -4.52
N MET A 55 18.23 -3.12 -4.33
CA MET A 55 17.59 -1.84 -4.65
C MET A 55 18.11 -0.70 -3.77
N ASP A 56 18.46 -1.00 -2.52
CA ASP A 56 19.05 -0.06 -1.55
C ASP A 56 20.52 0.30 -1.81
N ASP A 57 21.28 -0.54 -2.53
CA ASP A 57 22.72 -0.36 -2.75
C ASP A 57 23.08 -0.59 -4.21
N GLN A 58 23.15 0.54 -4.93
CA GLN A 58 23.39 0.54 -6.35
C GLN A 58 24.86 0.26 -6.74
N SER A 59 25.75 0.06 -5.76
CA SER A 59 27.16 -0.27 -6.00
C SER A 59 27.43 -1.77 -6.01
N LYS A 60 26.54 -2.57 -5.42
CA LYS A 60 26.67 -4.04 -5.36
C LYS A 60 26.04 -4.70 -6.57
N LEU A 61 26.70 -5.74 -7.09
CA LEU A 61 26.22 -6.51 -8.22
C LEU A 61 26.49 -7.99 -7.97
N ILE A 62 25.43 -8.81 -7.92
CA ILE A 62 25.47 -10.23 -7.60
C ILE A 62 25.24 -11.01 -8.89
N ARG A 63 26.27 -11.68 -9.41
CA ARG A 63 26.14 -12.50 -10.61
C ARG A 63 25.37 -13.77 -10.28
N ILE A 64 24.23 -13.98 -10.94
CA ILE A 64 23.39 -15.16 -10.71
C ILE A 64 23.48 -16.19 -11.83
N SER A 65 23.75 -15.76 -13.06
CA SER A 65 23.85 -16.68 -14.20
C SER A 65 24.49 -16.01 -15.42
N GLY A 66 24.59 -16.75 -16.52
CA GLY A 66 24.93 -16.22 -17.83
C GLY A 66 24.73 -17.27 -18.92
N PHE A 67 24.52 -16.81 -20.16
CA PHE A 67 24.35 -17.69 -21.32
C PHE A 67 25.03 -17.11 -22.56
N LYS A 68 25.41 -17.99 -23.48
CA LYS A 68 26.07 -17.64 -24.74
C LYS A 68 25.11 -17.77 -25.90
N VAL A 69 25.15 -16.81 -26.82
CA VAL A 69 24.32 -16.80 -28.03
C VAL A 69 25.20 -16.55 -29.25
N LYS A 70 25.07 -17.40 -30.28
CA LYS A 70 25.78 -17.21 -31.54
C LYS A 70 25.15 -16.07 -32.34
N ALA A 71 25.96 -15.44 -33.19
CA ALA A 71 25.51 -14.38 -34.07
C ALA A 71 24.29 -14.81 -34.90
N MET A 72 23.34 -13.88 -35.07
CA MET A 72 22.09 -14.07 -35.83
C MET A 72 21.12 -15.17 -35.31
N GLU A 73 21.40 -15.83 -34.18
CA GLU A 73 20.47 -16.77 -33.55
C GLU A 73 19.55 -16.04 -32.54
N ASN A 74 18.34 -15.67 -32.99
CA ASN A 74 17.31 -15.20 -32.08
C ASN A 74 16.72 -16.38 -31.30
N GLY A 75 16.53 -16.22 -29.99
CA GLY A 75 16.10 -17.33 -29.14
C GLY A 75 15.60 -16.90 -27.77
N VAL A 76 14.97 -17.87 -27.10
CA VAL A 76 14.59 -17.79 -25.70
C VAL A 76 15.65 -18.54 -24.90
N HIS A 77 16.16 -17.91 -23.85
CA HIS A 77 17.14 -18.47 -22.94
C HIS A 77 16.55 -18.49 -21.53
N ALA A 78 16.52 -19.68 -20.93
CA ALA A 78 15.94 -19.89 -19.61
C ALA A 78 17.04 -20.01 -18.56
N ILE A 79 16.78 -19.41 -17.41
CA ILE A 79 17.58 -19.52 -16.19
C ILE A 79 16.66 -19.98 -15.07
N THR A 80 17.21 -20.81 -14.19
CA THR A 80 16.56 -21.26 -12.97
C THR A 80 17.44 -20.82 -11.80
N LEU A 81 16.82 -20.24 -10.76
CA LEU A 81 17.51 -19.70 -9.60
C LEU A 81 16.81 -20.17 -8.33
N ASP A 82 17.57 -20.79 -7.42
CA ASP A 82 17.11 -21.10 -6.07
C ASP A 82 17.27 -19.87 -5.16
N THR A 83 16.16 -19.36 -4.63
CA THR A 83 16.16 -18.17 -3.78
C THR A 83 16.62 -18.45 -2.35
N GLY A 84 16.84 -19.70 -1.95
CA GLY A 84 17.31 -20.06 -0.60
C GLY A 84 18.70 -19.50 -0.27
N SER A 85 19.53 -19.29 -1.29
CA SER A 85 20.86 -18.69 -1.19
C SER A 85 20.87 -17.15 -1.17
N LEU A 86 19.71 -16.53 -1.43
CA LEU A 86 19.57 -15.08 -1.48
C LEU A 86 19.08 -14.56 -0.13
N GLU A 87 19.52 -13.35 0.19
CA GLU A 87 18.97 -12.63 1.33
C GLU A 87 17.58 -12.10 1.00
N PRO A 88 16.64 -12.06 1.97
CA PRO A 88 15.35 -11.42 1.78
C PRO A 88 15.52 -9.91 1.56
N MET A 89 15.44 -9.48 0.30
CA MET A 89 15.39 -8.08 -0.10
C MET A 89 14.76 -7.93 -1.49
N LEU A 90 14.52 -6.69 -1.91
CA LEU A 90 14.18 -6.38 -3.31
C LEU A 90 15.44 -6.12 -4.12
N TYR A 91 15.54 -6.81 -5.25
CA TYR A 91 16.61 -6.65 -6.23
C TYR A 91 16.09 -6.07 -7.54
N LEU A 92 16.96 -5.35 -8.24
CA LEU A 92 16.86 -5.10 -9.67
C LEU A 92 17.48 -6.30 -10.41
N LEU A 93 16.76 -6.81 -11.40
CA LEU A 93 17.25 -7.84 -12.31
C LEU A 93 17.83 -7.18 -13.56
N GLU A 94 19.10 -7.43 -13.82
CA GLU A 94 19.82 -6.83 -14.95
C GLU A 94 20.44 -7.91 -15.84
N CYS A 95 20.42 -7.67 -17.16
CA CYS A 95 21.15 -8.44 -18.15
C CYS A 95 22.22 -7.55 -18.80
N HIS A 96 23.46 -7.99 -18.78
CA HIS A 96 24.62 -7.25 -19.26
C HIS A 96 25.18 -7.89 -20.53
N LEU A 97 25.50 -7.07 -21.53
CA LEU A 97 26.18 -7.47 -22.77
C LEU A 97 27.15 -6.38 -23.21
N ASN A 98 28.45 -6.68 -23.28
CA ASN A 98 29.47 -5.78 -23.83
C ASN A 98 29.39 -4.34 -23.26
N GLY A 99 29.19 -4.21 -21.94
CA GLY A 99 29.05 -2.93 -21.24
C GLY A 99 27.67 -2.25 -21.35
N ARG A 100 26.69 -2.87 -22.03
CA ARG A 100 25.30 -2.40 -22.05
C ARG A 100 24.48 -3.16 -21.02
N VAL A 101 23.56 -2.45 -20.37
CA VAL A 101 22.64 -3.00 -19.37
C VAL A 101 21.21 -2.99 -19.92
N PHE A 102 20.52 -4.11 -19.77
CA PHE A 102 19.09 -4.26 -20.02
C PHE A 102 18.40 -4.54 -18.69
N ASN A 103 17.45 -3.68 -18.33
CA ASN A 103 16.75 -3.71 -17.05
C ASN A 103 15.24 -3.58 -17.20
N GLY A 104 14.70 -3.66 -18.42
CA GLY A 104 13.26 -3.66 -18.68
C GLY A 104 12.59 -2.33 -18.95
N VAL A 105 13.20 -1.21 -18.54
CA VAL A 105 12.60 0.11 -18.73
C VAL A 105 12.50 0.44 -20.21
N SER A 106 11.28 0.62 -20.70
CA SER A 106 11.00 1.01 -22.08
C SER A 106 11.07 2.53 -22.25
N GLU A 107 11.68 3.00 -23.34
CA GLU A 107 11.66 4.42 -23.72
C GLU A 107 10.29 4.86 -24.28
N ASN A 108 9.52 3.91 -24.83
CA ASN A 108 8.18 4.14 -25.38
C ASN A 108 7.21 3.09 -24.84
N PRO A 109 6.90 3.13 -23.54
CA PRO A 109 6.02 2.16 -22.91
C PRO A 109 4.59 2.37 -23.39
N ARG A 110 3.92 1.25 -23.67
CA ARG A 110 2.49 1.20 -23.97
C ARG A 110 1.66 1.02 -22.71
N TYR A 111 2.24 0.38 -21.71
CA TYR A 111 1.60 0.05 -20.44
C TYR A 111 2.44 0.54 -19.27
N ASN A 112 1.80 0.86 -18.14
CA ASN A 112 2.45 1.35 -16.93
C ASN A 112 3.63 0.47 -16.46
N PHE A 113 3.49 -0.86 -16.43
CA PHE A 113 4.56 -1.77 -16.01
C PHE A 113 5.81 -1.76 -16.90
N GLU A 114 5.71 -1.28 -18.14
CA GLU A 114 6.86 -1.15 -19.04
C GLU A 114 7.76 0.05 -18.68
N HIS A 115 7.30 0.94 -17.80
CA HIS A 115 8.16 1.98 -17.19
C HIS A 115 9.02 1.45 -16.05
N TYR A 116 8.68 0.29 -15.48
CA TYR A 116 9.34 -0.21 -14.28
C TYR A 116 10.55 -1.07 -14.65
N PRO A 117 11.63 -1.00 -13.85
CA PRO A 117 12.73 -1.93 -14.03
C PRO A 117 12.25 -3.37 -13.72
N TRP A 118 12.94 -4.37 -14.23
CA TRP A 118 12.72 -5.75 -13.83
C TRP A 118 13.09 -5.89 -12.35
N LEU A 119 12.11 -6.25 -11.55
CA LEU A 119 12.26 -6.49 -10.13
C LEU A 119 12.40 -8.00 -9.87
N PHE A 120 13.08 -8.34 -8.78
CA PHE A 120 13.18 -9.69 -8.25
C PHE A 120 13.15 -9.58 -6.73
N ALA A 121 12.08 -10.05 -6.09
CA ALA A 121 11.89 -9.96 -4.66
C ALA A 121 12.06 -11.33 -3.99
N VAL A 122 12.83 -11.37 -2.91
CA VAL A 122 12.87 -12.53 -2.01
C VAL A 122 12.16 -12.15 -0.72
N ILE A 123 11.08 -12.85 -0.41
CA ILE A 123 10.24 -12.62 0.77
C ILE A 123 10.46 -13.78 1.73
N GLU A 124 10.50 -13.47 3.03
CA GLU A 124 10.56 -14.50 4.07
C GLU A 124 9.24 -14.53 4.82
N GLU A 125 8.69 -15.72 5.03
CA GLU A 125 7.47 -15.84 5.81
C GLU A 125 7.73 -15.47 7.27
N ARG A 126 6.80 -14.68 7.83
CA ARG A 126 6.87 -14.15 9.19
C ARG A 126 5.48 -14.17 9.83
N ASP A 127 5.49 -14.31 11.15
CA ASP A 127 4.29 -14.12 11.96
C ASP A 127 4.17 -12.65 12.35
N PHE A 128 3.02 -12.05 12.03
CA PHE A 128 2.71 -10.65 12.32
C PHE A 128 1.71 -10.51 13.50
N SER A 129 1.53 -11.57 14.29
CA SER A 129 0.58 -11.61 15.41
C SER A 129 0.85 -10.56 16.51
N GLU A 130 2.05 -9.99 16.58
CA GLU A 130 2.41 -8.94 17.54
C GLU A 130 2.16 -7.52 17.00
N THR A 131 1.65 -7.38 15.77
CA THR A 131 1.36 -6.08 15.16
C THR A 131 0.13 -5.46 15.81
N ILE A 132 0.30 -4.24 16.34
CA ILE A 132 -0.77 -3.50 17.03
C ILE A 132 -1.44 -2.42 16.16
N TYR A 133 -0.82 -2.05 15.04
CA TYR A 133 -1.36 -1.09 14.08
C TYR A 133 -2.21 -1.77 13.02
N LYS A 134 -3.19 -1.06 12.46
CA LYS A 134 -3.92 -1.53 11.28
C LYS A 134 -3.29 -0.95 10.02
N PHE A 135 -2.45 -1.76 9.37
CA PHE A 135 -1.84 -1.46 8.08
C PHE A 135 -2.81 -1.93 6.99
N GLY A 136 -3.55 -0.97 6.44
CA GLY A 136 -4.61 -1.21 5.48
C GLY A 136 -4.23 -0.96 4.03
N VAL A 137 -4.95 -1.62 3.12
CA VAL A 137 -4.99 -1.29 1.69
C VAL A 137 -6.42 -1.22 1.19
N ASN A 138 -6.72 -0.31 0.27
CA ASN A 138 -7.99 -0.37 -0.47
C ASN A 138 -7.94 -1.51 -1.48
N ILE A 139 -9.07 -2.18 -1.69
CA ILE A 139 -9.25 -3.19 -2.73
C ILE A 139 -10.47 -2.82 -3.57
N HIS A 140 -10.50 -3.28 -4.83
CA HIS A 140 -11.64 -3.09 -5.74
C HIS A 140 -12.20 -4.42 -6.25
N PHE A 141 -12.07 -5.49 -5.46
CA PHE A 141 -12.62 -6.81 -5.78
C PHE A 141 -13.38 -7.40 -4.59
N ILE A 142 -14.50 -8.05 -4.89
CA ILE A 142 -15.30 -8.79 -3.89
C ILE A 142 -15.02 -10.31 -3.91
N THR A 143 -14.56 -10.85 -5.05
CA THR A 143 -14.19 -12.26 -5.15
C THR A 143 -12.76 -12.45 -4.65
N PRO A 144 -12.56 -13.08 -3.49
CA PRO A 144 -11.21 -13.26 -2.96
C PRO A 144 -10.40 -14.21 -3.84
N ARG A 145 -9.15 -13.83 -4.14
CA ARG A 145 -8.17 -14.73 -4.75
C ARG A 145 -7.10 -15.09 -3.74
N GLU A 146 -6.70 -16.35 -3.74
CA GLU A 146 -5.66 -16.86 -2.84
C GLU A 146 -4.34 -16.09 -2.96
N VAL A 147 -3.95 -15.72 -4.18
CA VAL A 147 -2.72 -14.94 -4.41
C VAL A 147 -2.80 -13.55 -3.78
N ASP A 148 -3.96 -12.90 -3.80
CA ASP A 148 -4.15 -11.57 -3.22
C ASP A 148 -4.01 -11.60 -1.71
N LEU A 149 -4.86 -12.41 -1.07
CA LEU A 149 -4.92 -12.46 0.38
C LEU A 149 -3.65 -13.10 0.96
N GLY A 150 -3.03 -14.04 0.24
CA GLY A 150 -1.72 -14.58 0.58
C GLY A 150 -0.63 -13.51 0.56
N MET A 151 -0.60 -12.67 -0.49
CA MET A 151 0.38 -11.59 -0.58
C MET A 151 0.14 -10.47 0.44
N MET A 152 -1.12 -10.17 0.79
CA MET A 152 -1.43 -9.27 1.91
C MET A 152 -0.87 -9.82 3.23
N LYS A 153 -1.12 -11.10 3.50
CA LYS A 153 -0.58 -11.79 4.68
C LYS A 153 0.95 -11.77 4.71
N HIS A 154 1.62 -12.06 3.59
CA HIS A 154 3.08 -12.00 3.51
C HIS A 154 3.63 -10.61 3.78
N ALA A 155 2.90 -9.55 3.43
CA ALA A 155 3.28 -8.16 3.68
C ALA A 155 2.91 -7.65 5.09
N GLY A 156 2.27 -8.46 5.93
CA GLY A 156 1.77 -8.02 7.24
C GLY A 156 0.59 -7.02 7.13
N ILE A 157 -0.07 -6.95 5.97
CA ILE A 157 -1.31 -6.19 5.80
C ILE A 157 -2.41 -6.93 6.56
N ASN A 158 -3.10 -6.22 7.44
CA ASN A 158 -4.07 -6.79 8.37
C ASN A 158 -5.42 -6.05 8.35
N LEU A 159 -5.61 -5.17 7.37
CA LEU A 159 -6.88 -4.50 7.10
C LEU A 159 -7.06 -4.33 5.59
N ILE A 160 -8.28 -4.52 5.10
CA ILE A 160 -8.70 -4.05 3.77
C ILE A 160 -9.76 -2.98 3.93
N ARG A 161 -9.89 -2.12 2.93
CA ARG A 161 -11.06 -1.26 2.74
C ARG A 161 -11.71 -1.54 1.39
N MET A 162 -13.04 -1.61 1.34
CA MET A 162 -13.80 -1.97 0.14
C MET A 162 -15.21 -1.38 0.19
N ASP A 163 -15.74 -0.97 -0.98
CA ASP A 163 -17.14 -0.57 -1.14
C ASP A 163 -18.09 -1.71 -0.76
N PHE A 164 -19.11 -1.40 0.05
CA PHE A 164 -20.20 -2.28 0.44
C PHE A 164 -21.50 -1.81 -0.20
N LEU A 165 -21.61 -2.13 -1.50
CA LEU A 165 -22.56 -1.54 -2.42
C LEU A 165 -24.01 -1.97 -2.15
N TRP A 166 -24.85 -1.04 -1.70
CA TRP A 166 -26.28 -1.20 -1.44
C TRP A 166 -27.02 -1.71 -2.67
N SER A 167 -26.70 -1.19 -3.86
CA SER A 167 -27.29 -1.61 -5.13
C SER A 167 -26.95 -3.07 -5.49
N GLU A 168 -25.80 -3.57 -5.06
CA GLU A 168 -25.38 -4.95 -5.32
C GLU A 168 -25.97 -5.94 -4.32
N VAL A 169 -26.14 -5.51 -3.07
CA VAL A 169 -26.75 -6.32 -2.01
C VAL A 169 -28.27 -6.36 -2.16
N GLU A 170 -28.93 -5.22 -2.36
CA GLU A 170 -30.39 -5.10 -2.48
C GLU A 170 -30.80 -4.92 -3.95
N ARG A 171 -30.72 -6.01 -4.72
CA ARG A 171 -31.14 -6.01 -6.13
C ARG A 171 -32.65 -6.11 -6.32
N GLU A 172 -33.39 -6.40 -5.26
CA GLU A 172 -34.86 -6.38 -5.20
C GLU A 172 -35.27 -5.75 -3.86
N ARG A 173 -36.29 -4.89 -3.85
CA ARG A 173 -36.69 -4.14 -2.65
C ARG A 173 -36.94 -5.08 -1.46
N GLY A 174 -36.19 -4.88 -0.37
CA GLY A 174 -36.26 -5.63 0.87
C GLY A 174 -35.65 -7.03 0.82
N VAL A 175 -34.95 -7.41 -0.26
CA VAL A 175 -34.28 -8.70 -0.42
C VAL A 175 -32.77 -8.47 -0.51
N TYR A 176 -32.06 -8.91 0.52
CA TYR A 176 -30.62 -8.71 0.66
C TYR A 176 -29.85 -9.99 0.30
N ASN A 177 -28.80 -9.85 -0.51
CA ASN A 177 -27.91 -10.94 -0.86
C ASN A 177 -26.45 -10.59 -0.49
N PHE A 178 -25.98 -11.18 0.61
CA PHE A 178 -24.64 -10.96 1.12
C PHE A 178 -23.61 -12.00 0.67
N ARG A 179 -23.97 -12.92 -0.23
CA ARG A 179 -23.16 -14.11 -0.52
C ARG A 179 -21.70 -13.82 -0.85
N GLU A 180 -21.42 -12.84 -1.72
CA GLU A 180 -20.06 -12.55 -2.14
C GLU A 180 -19.27 -11.82 -1.03
N TYR A 181 -19.91 -10.90 -0.29
CA TYR A 181 -19.30 -10.27 0.88
C TYR A 181 -19.00 -11.28 1.99
N ARG A 182 -19.89 -12.26 2.23
CA ARG A 182 -19.65 -13.38 3.15
C ARG A 182 -18.42 -14.18 2.75
N ARG A 183 -18.30 -14.55 1.47
CA ARG A 183 -17.13 -15.27 0.94
C ARG A 183 -15.83 -14.48 1.16
N LEU A 184 -15.87 -13.16 0.96
CA LEU A 184 -14.73 -12.30 1.24
C LEU A 184 -14.38 -12.30 2.73
N VAL A 185 -15.34 -12.01 3.61
CA VAL A 185 -15.13 -11.97 5.07
C VAL A 185 -14.61 -13.29 5.63
N ASP A 186 -15.14 -14.43 5.15
CA ASP A 186 -14.65 -15.75 5.53
C ASP A 186 -13.15 -15.92 5.18
N ALA A 187 -12.77 -15.52 3.96
CA ALA A 187 -11.37 -15.60 3.51
C ALA A 187 -10.45 -14.61 4.26
N LEU A 188 -10.95 -13.44 4.64
CA LEU A 188 -10.22 -12.46 5.45
C LEU A 188 -9.99 -12.98 6.87
N ARG A 189 -11.02 -13.56 7.49
CA ARG A 189 -10.98 -14.16 8.84
C ARG A 189 -9.93 -15.26 8.96
N GLU A 190 -9.83 -16.15 7.97
CA GLU A 190 -8.80 -17.20 7.92
C GLU A 190 -7.36 -16.66 7.97
N ARG A 191 -7.19 -15.38 7.63
CA ARG A 191 -5.89 -14.70 7.53
C ARG A 191 -5.72 -13.59 8.56
N ASN A 192 -6.66 -13.44 9.50
CA ASN A 192 -6.70 -12.38 10.51
C ASN A 192 -6.65 -10.97 9.89
N ILE A 193 -7.35 -10.76 8.77
CA ILE A 193 -7.47 -9.46 8.10
C ILE A 193 -8.83 -8.86 8.48
N THR A 194 -8.83 -7.63 8.99
CA THR A 194 -10.04 -6.86 9.29
C THR A 194 -10.66 -6.31 8.00
N ALA A 195 -11.98 -6.33 7.88
CA ALA A 195 -12.67 -5.62 6.79
C ALA A 195 -13.10 -4.22 7.26
N LEU A 196 -12.78 -3.19 6.49
CA LEU A 196 -13.42 -1.88 6.57
C LEU A 196 -14.36 -1.75 5.37
N PHE A 197 -15.67 -1.81 5.60
CA PHE A 197 -16.68 -1.76 4.56
C PHE A 197 -17.37 -0.42 4.52
N ILE A 198 -17.42 0.19 3.34
CA ILE A 198 -18.07 1.48 3.12
C ILE A 198 -19.54 1.22 2.79
N LEU A 199 -20.46 1.65 3.65
CA LEU A 199 -21.89 1.60 3.39
C LEU A 199 -22.26 2.66 2.35
N ASP A 200 -22.27 2.28 1.08
CA ASP A 200 -22.48 3.14 -0.09
C ASP A 200 -23.05 2.31 -1.24
N TYR A 201 -23.18 2.79 -2.49
CA TYR A 201 -23.75 4.09 -2.80
C TYR A 201 -25.28 3.97 -2.83
N GLY A 202 -25.95 4.81 -3.62
CA GLY A 202 -27.41 4.79 -3.76
C GLY A 202 -27.92 3.55 -4.48
N ASN A 203 -29.21 3.29 -4.32
CA ASN A 203 -29.91 2.19 -5.00
C ASN A 203 -31.03 2.76 -5.88
N GLN A 204 -31.10 2.33 -7.14
CA GLN A 204 -32.07 2.83 -8.14
C GLN A 204 -33.53 2.80 -7.68
N TYR A 205 -33.86 1.94 -6.70
CA TYR A 205 -35.20 1.83 -6.14
C TYR A 205 -35.57 2.97 -5.19
N TYR A 206 -34.61 3.77 -4.72
CA TYR A 206 -34.80 4.80 -3.71
C TYR A 206 -34.11 6.09 -4.16
N ASP A 207 -34.79 7.23 -3.98
CA ASP A 207 -34.20 8.56 -4.21
C ASP A 207 -33.50 8.75 -5.57
N GLY A 208 -33.89 7.97 -6.59
CA GLY A 208 -33.29 8.02 -7.93
C GLY A 208 -31.86 7.47 -8.01
N GLY A 209 -31.42 6.66 -7.04
CA GLY A 209 -30.10 6.03 -7.02
C GLY A 209 -28.96 6.93 -6.56
N VAL A 210 -29.25 8.08 -5.95
CA VAL A 210 -28.25 8.93 -5.28
C VAL A 210 -28.25 8.69 -3.77
N ALA A 211 -27.48 9.49 -3.02
CA ALA A 211 -27.51 9.50 -1.56
C ALA A 211 -28.94 9.64 -1.03
N PRO A 212 -29.36 8.82 -0.05
CA PRO A 212 -30.70 8.93 0.54
C PRO A 212 -30.95 10.31 1.17
N TYR A 213 -32.01 11.00 0.71
CA TYR A 213 -32.38 12.35 1.16
C TYR A 213 -33.86 12.46 1.57
N THR A 214 -34.70 11.47 1.23
CA THR A 214 -36.09 11.39 1.73
C THR A 214 -36.17 10.52 2.97
N ASP A 215 -37.21 10.68 3.78
CA ASP A 215 -37.42 9.81 4.96
C ASP A 215 -37.55 8.34 4.54
N THR A 216 -38.26 8.08 3.44
CA THR A 216 -38.39 6.71 2.89
C THR A 216 -37.05 6.14 2.43
N GLY A 217 -36.21 6.96 1.79
CA GLY A 217 -34.87 6.54 1.37
C GLY A 217 -33.95 6.26 2.56
N ARG A 218 -33.94 7.13 3.57
CA ARG A 218 -33.14 6.94 4.79
C ARG A 218 -33.59 5.73 5.59
N GLU A 219 -34.90 5.49 5.71
CA GLU A 219 -35.44 4.27 6.34
C GLU A 219 -35.04 3.01 5.59
N ALA A 220 -35.09 3.02 4.26
CA ALA A 220 -34.66 1.89 3.44
C ALA A 220 -33.15 1.61 3.58
N PHE A 221 -32.33 2.67 3.56
CA PHE A 221 -30.90 2.54 3.78
C PHE A 221 -30.59 2.02 5.19
N ALA A 222 -31.23 2.56 6.23
CA ALA A 222 -31.07 2.09 7.60
C ALA A 222 -31.48 0.61 7.77
N LYS A 223 -32.51 0.15 7.04
CA LYS A 223 -32.88 -1.28 7.01
C LYS A 223 -31.79 -2.12 6.35
N PHE A 224 -31.21 -1.65 5.25
CA PHE A 224 -30.06 -2.29 4.61
C PHE A 224 -28.86 -2.40 5.58
N THR A 225 -28.53 -1.33 6.31
CA THR A 225 -27.43 -1.36 7.28
C THR A 225 -27.73 -2.30 8.45
N LEU A 226 -28.97 -2.31 8.95
CA LEU A 226 -29.41 -3.23 10.01
C LEU A 226 -29.22 -4.70 9.61
N GLU A 227 -29.67 -5.08 8.41
CA GLU A 227 -29.51 -6.45 7.92
C GLU A 227 -28.04 -6.79 7.65
N SER A 228 -27.23 -5.82 7.22
CA SER A 228 -25.78 -5.99 7.08
C SER A 228 -25.11 -6.24 8.44
N PHE A 229 -25.44 -5.44 9.46
CA PHE A 229 -24.92 -5.63 10.82
C PHE A 229 -25.34 -6.99 11.41
N ARG A 230 -26.57 -7.43 11.14
CA ARG A 230 -27.07 -8.77 11.55
C ARG A 230 -26.29 -9.89 10.88
N GLU A 231 -26.10 -9.80 9.57
CA GLU A 231 -25.37 -10.79 8.79
C GLU A 231 -23.93 -10.94 9.30
N PHE A 232 -23.19 -9.85 9.45
CA PHE A 232 -21.77 -9.87 9.83
C PHE A 232 -21.52 -9.78 11.34
N LYS A 233 -22.53 -10.06 12.16
CA LYS A 233 -22.39 -10.03 13.61
C LYS A 233 -21.33 -11.03 14.08
N GLY A 234 -20.37 -10.54 14.86
CA GLY A 234 -19.26 -11.34 15.41
C GLY A 234 -18.05 -11.47 14.49
N GLU A 235 -18.10 -10.87 13.30
CA GLU A 235 -16.95 -10.73 12.41
C GLU A 235 -16.15 -9.46 12.73
N ASP A 236 -14.86 -9.42 12.39
CA ASP A 236 -14.04 -8.22 12.57
C ASP A 236 -14.25 -7.25 11.41
N VAL A 237 -15.38 -6.53 11.47
CA VAL A 237 -15.78 -5.53 10.48
C VAL A 237 -15.85 -4.14 11.12
N ILE A 238 -15.28 -3.15 10.42
CA ILE A 238 -15.45 -1.72 10.65
C ILE A 238 -16.36 -1.21 9.54
N TRP A 239 -17.41 -0.47 9.89
CA TRP A 239 -18.37 0.08 8.94
C TRP A 239 -18.11 1.58 8.78
N GLU A 240 -17.79 2.03 7.58
CA GLU A 240 -17.67 3.45 7.25
C GLU A 240 -18.95 3.92 6.56
N LEU A 241 -19.56 5.02 7.02
CA LEU A 241 -20.75 5.54 6.34
C LEU A 241 -20.39 6.47 5.19
N TRP A 242 -20.69 5.99 3.97
CA TRP A 242 -20.55 6.71 2.70
C TRP A 242 -19.11 7.08 2.34
N ASN A 243 -18.85 7.23 1.05
CA ASN A 243 -17.55 7.70 0.54
C ASN A 243 -17.61 9.19 0.19
N GLU A 244 -16.69 9.99 0.77
CA GLU A 244 -16.44 11.39 0.45
C GLU A 244 -17.70 12.26 0.26
N PRO A 245 -18.60 12.33 1.26
CA PRO A 245 -19.85 13.07 1.16
C PRO A 245 -19.67 14.59 0.96
N ASN A 246 -18.45 15.10 1.18
CA ASN A 246 -18.08 16.49 0.93
C ASN A 246 -17.77 16.78 -0.56
N LEU A 247 -17.80 15.79 -1.45
CA LEU A 247 -17.64 15.99 -2.90
C LEU A 247 -18.95 15.79 -3.66
N ALA A 248 -19.26 16.70 -4.59
CA ALA A 248 -20.51 16.67 -5.37
C ALA A 248 -20.67 15.41 -6.25
N GLN A 249 -19.56 14.75 -6.59
CA GLN A 249 -19.59 13.51 -7.36
C GLN A 249 -20.20 12.35 -6.56
N PHE A 250 -19.98 12.33 -5.24
CA PHE A 250 -20.43 11.29 -4.33
C PHE A 250 -21.67 11.70 -3.52
N TRP A 251 -21.92 13.00 -3.36
CA TRP A 251 -23.14 13.52 -2.74
C TRP A 251 -23.87 14.50 -3.67
N LYS A 252 -24.90 14.01 -4.36
CA LYS A 252 -25.66 14.77 -5.37
C LYS A 252 -26.91 15.43 -4.77
N PRO A 253 -27.34 16.59 -5.29
CA PRO A 253 -26.71 17.36 -6.37
C PRO A 253 -25.49 18.20 -5.92
N LYS A 254 -25.33 18.39 -4.61
CA LYS A 254 -24.18 19.06 -4.00
C LYS A 254 -24.01 18.52 -2.56
N PRO A 255 -22.80 18.57 -1.98
CA PRO A 255 -22.57 18.21 -0.59
C PRO A 255 -23.56 18.88 0.37
N ASN A 256 -24.05 18.12 1.35
CA ASN A 256 -25.00 18.60 2.33
C ASN A 256 -24.77 17.92 3.71
N PRO A 257 -24.05 18.58 4.63
CA PRO A 257 -23.76 18.07 5.97
C PRO A 257 -25.01 17.71 6.80
N GLU A 258 -26.09 18.47 6.65
CA GLU A 258 -27.33 18.24 7.40
C GLU A 258 -28.04 16.98 6.94
N ASP A 259 -28.10 16.78 5.62
CA ASP A 259 -28.69 15.60 5.00
C ASP A 259 -27.86 14.34 5.30
N TYR A 260 -26.53 14.46 5.17
CA TYR A 260 -25.58 13.42 5.59
C TYR A 260 -25.78 13.04 7.06
N THR A 261 -25.90 14.03 7.95
CA THR A 261 -26.10 13.78 9.38
C THR A 261 -27.43 13.06 9.65
N ARG A 262 -28.51 13.38 8.93
CA ARG A 262 -29.78 12.66 9.07
C ARG A 262 -29.65 11.19 8.65
N LEU A 263 -28.91 10.92 7.58
CA LEU A 263 -28.62 9.55 7.16
C LEU A 263 -27.78 8.82 8.23
N LEU A 264 -26.73 9.46 8.74
CA LEU A 264 -25.88 8.91 9.79
C LEU A 264 -26.65 8.58 11.06
N LYS A 265 -27.53 9.47 11.52
CA LYS A 265 -28.36 9.20 12.70
C LYS A 265 -29.33 8.02 12.48
N ALA A 266 -29.86 7.87 11.27
CA ALA A 266 -30.68 6.70 10.93
C ALA A 266 -29.87 5.40 10.97
N VAL A 267 -28.64 5.39 10.41
CA VAL A 267 -27.74 4.22 10.47
C VAL A 267 -27.27 3.93 11.90
N HIS A 268 -26.94 4.96 12.67
CA HIS A 268 -26.54 4.82 14.07
C HIS A 268 -27.63 4.17 14.92
N SER A 269 -28.90 4.57 14.74
CA SER A 269 -30.01 3.96 15.47
C SER A 269 -30.14 2.45 15.23
N THR A 270 -29.79 1.96 14.03
CA THR A 270 -29.79 0.52 13.75
C THR A 270 -28.52 -0.17 14.22
N ALA A 271 -27.38 0.54 14.29
CA ALA A 271 -26.17 0.05 14.93
C ALA A 271 -26.39 -0.22 16.42
N GLU A 272 -27.14 0.64 17.12
CA GLU A 272 -27.47 0.45 18.55
C GLU A 272 -28.30 -0.81 18.84
N GLU A 273 -29.02 -1.35 17.85
CA GLU A 273 -29.76 -2.61 17.99
C GLU A 273 -28.84 -3.84 18.00
N ILE A 274 -27.60 -3.71 17.53
CA ILE A 274 -26.65 -4.81 17.35
C ILE A 274 -25.42 -4.56 18.21
N ALA A 275 -25.13 -5.50 19.11
CA ALA A 275 -23.94 -5.41 19.95
C ALA A 275 -22.65 -5.32 19.11
N ASP A 276 -21.72 -4.47 19.56
CA ASP A 276 -20.34 -4.35 19.08
C ASP A 276 -20.17 -3.89 17.61
N VAL A 277 -21.13 -3.16 17.05
CA VAL A 277 -20.96 -2.50 15.74
C VAL A 277 -19.93 -1.37 15.87
N LYS A 278 -18.92 -1.36 14.98
CA LYS A 278 -17.90 -0.30 14.86
C LYS A 278 -18.26 0.59 13.67
N LEU A 279 -18.92 1.72 13.90
CA LEU A 279 -19.34 2.71 12.89
C LEU A 279 -18.40 3.93 12.87
N VAL A 280 -17.73 4.16 11.75
CA VAL A 280 -16.84 5.30 11.54
C VAL A 280 -17.40 6.22 10.46
N ALA A 281 -17.10 7.51 10.56
CA ALA A 281 -17.60 8.53 9.64
C ALA A 281 -16.76 9.80 9.79
N PRO A 282 -16.78 10.79 8.87
CA PRO A 282 -17.62 10.83 7.67
C PRO A 282 -16.99 10.28 6.39
N GLY A 283 -15.72 9.82 6.43
CA GLY A 283 -15.02 9.33 5.24
C GLY A 283 -14.79 10.45 4.22
N ILE A 284 -14.43 11.65 4.69
CA ILE A 284 -14.35 12.85 3.84
C ILE A 284 -13.05 12.93 3.03
N SER A 285 -13.15 13.55 1.86
CA SER A 285 -11.98 13.96 1.08
C SER A 285 -11.23 15.09 1.77
N GLY A 286 -9.94 14.90 2.05
CA GLY A 286 -9.09 15.88 2.72
C GLY A 286 -9.51 16.20 4.15
N PHE A 287 -9.30 17.47 4.55
CA PHE A 287 -9.73 18.03 5.83
C PHE A 287 -10.70 19.20 5.60
N ASP A 288 -11.85 18.92 5.01
CA ASP A 288 -12.91 19.92 4.88
C ASP A 288 -13.51 20.26 6.26
N PHE A 289 -12.82 21.14 6.99
CA PHE A 289 -13.21 21.58 8.32
C PHE A 289 -14.60 22.24 8.34
N THR A 290 -15.04 22.83 7.22
CA THR A 290 -16.40 23.40 7.14
C THR A 290 -17.43 22.28 7.20
N PHE A 291 -17.29 21.26 6.35
CA PHE A 291 -18.17 20.09 6.36
C PHE A 291 -18.13 19.38 7.73
N LEU A 292 -16.93 19.14 8.27
CA LEU A 292 -16.75 18.49 9.57
C LEU A 292 -17.48 19.26 10.68
N GLU A 293 -17.21 20.55 10.84
CA GLU A 293 -17.85 21.34 11.90
C GLU A 293 -19.36 21.46 11.73
N GLU A 294 -19.88 21.53 10.51
CA GLU A 294 -21.32 21.49 10.25
C GLU A 294 -21.95 20.17 10.70
N THR A 295 -21.29 19.04 10.48
CA THR A 295 -21.76 17.75 11.03
C THR A 295 -21.59 17.68 12.56
N PHE A 296 -20.50 18.20 13.13
CA PHE A 296 -20.25 18.13 14.58
C PHE A 296 -21.27 18.95 15.38
N LYS A 297 -21.73 20.10 14.85
CA LYS A 297 -22.84 20.89 15.41
C LYS A 297 -24.17 20.15 15.44
N LEU A 298 -24.28 19.05 14.69
CA LEU A 298 -25.45 18.19 14.62
C LEU A 298 -25.24 16.87 15.36
N ASP A 299 -24.29 16.82 16.30
CA ASP A 299 -24.03 15.72 17.24
C ASP A 299 -23.57 14.41 16.57
N VAL A 300 -22.94 14.45 15.39
CA VAL A 300 -22.45 13.21 14.75
C VAL A 300 -21.36 12.50 15.55
N LEU A 301 -20.63 13.22 16.42
CA LEU A 301 -19.53 12.65 17.20
C LEU A 301 -20.00 11.67 18.28
N ASP A 302 -21.26 11.77 18.71
CA ASP A 302 -21.88 10.78 19.60
C ASP A 302 -22.23 9.48 18.86
N CYS A 303 -22.41 9.57 17.53
CA CYS A 303 -22.89 8.45 16.72
C CYS A 303 -21.79 7.51 16.21
N VAL A 304 -20.52 7.86 16.36
CA VAL A 304 -19.39 7.19 15.68
C VAL A 304 -18.23 6.89 16.60
N GLU A 305 -17.56 5.77 16.39
CA GLU A 305 -16.38 5.35 17.15
C GLU A 305 -15.14 6.18 16.81
N ALA A 306 -15.03 6.66 15.57
CA ALA A 306 -13.87 7.43 15.10
C ALA A 306 -14.25 8.40 13.97
N VAL A 307 -13.45 9.46 13.84
CA VAL A 307 -13.51 10.37 12.69
C VAL A 307 -12.64 9.85 11.56
N SER A 308 -13.26 9.62 10.41
CA SER A 308 -12.60 9.10 9.22
C SER A 308 -12.33 10.18 8.18
N ILE A 309 -11.10 10.21 7.66
CA ILE A 309 -10.61 11.22 6.69
C ILE A 309 -9.78 10.58 5.58
N HIS A 310 -9.69 11.27 4.43
CA HIS A 310 -8.83 10.91 3.30
C HIS A 310 -7.75 11.97 3.04
N PRO A 311 -6.58 11.91 3.68
CA PRO A 311 -5.65 13.03 3.72
C PRO A 311 -4.79 13.22 2.44
N TYR A 312 -5.33 12.94 1.26
CA TYR A 312 -4.63 13.12 -0.03
C TYR A 312 -4.00 14.50 -0.19
N ARG A 313 -2.80 14.53 -0.80
CA ARG A 313 -1.99 15.74 -0.94
C ARG A 313 -0.97 15.64 -2.07
N SER A 314 -0.66 16.79 -2.68
CA SER A 314 0.41 16.94 -3.67
C SER A 314 1.79 17.23 -3.04
N ALA A 315 1.95 16.90 -1.77
CA ALA A 315 3.14 17.19 -0.95
C ALA A 315 3.63 15.91 -0.24
N SER A 316 4.74 15.99 0.49
CA SER A 316 5.22 14.84 1.28
C SER A 316 4.23 14.47 2.39
N PRO A 317 4.21 13.21 2.88
CA PRO A 317 3.23 12.75 3.86
C PRO A 317 3.25 13.55 5.17
N GLU A 318 4.43 14.04 5.59
CA GLU A 318 4.66 14.73 6.87
C GLU A 318 3.79 15.97 7.07
N THR A 319 3.39 16.63 5.97
CA THR A 319 2.59 17.86 6.03
C THR A 319 1.23 17.64 6.67
N VAL A 320 0.76 16.38 6.80
CA VAL A 320 -0.52 16.02 7.43
C VAL A 320 -0.59 16.37 8.90
N SER A 321 0.58 16.44 9.55
CA SER A 321 0.65 16.54 11.01
C SER A 321 -0.04 17.80 11.52
N LEU A 322 0.05 18.91 10.78
CA LEU A 322 -0.63 20.16 11.15
C LEU A 322 -2.16 19.99 11.12
N GLU A 323 -2.69 19.34 10.09
CA GLU A 323 -4.13 19.13 9.91
C GLU A 323 -4.68 18.14 10.94
N TYR A 324 -3.89 17.13 11.34
CA TYR A 324 -4.24 16.27 12.48
C TYR A 324 -4.29 17.02 13.80
N VAL A 325 -3.34 17.92 14.06
CA VAL A 325 -3.38 18.77 15.27
C VAL A 325 -4.63 19.64 15.26
N MET A 326 -4.92 20.31 14.15
CA MET A 326 -6.13 21.13 13.99
C MET A 326 -7.40 20.30 14.19
N LEU A 327 -7.49 19.09 13.62
CA LEU A 327 -8.64 18.22 13.81
C LEU A 327 -8.82 17.79 15.27
N ARG A 328 -7.73 17.49 15.99
CA ARG A 328 -7.79 17.17 17.42
C ARG A 328 -8.23 18.37 18.25
N GLU A 329 -7.76 19.58 17.94
CA GLU A 329 -8.21 20.80 18.59
C GLU A 329 -9.70 21.06 18.33
N THR A 330 -10.16 20.89 17.09
CA THR A 330 -11.57 20.97 16.74
C THR A 330 -12.38 19.95 17.56
N LEU A 331 -12.00 18.67 17.57
CA LEU A 331 -12.67 17.64 18.37
C LEU A 331 -12.72 17.98 19.86
N ALA A 332 -11.62 18.48 20.42
CA ALA A 332 -11.57 18.91 21.81
C ALA A 332 -12.54 20.07 22.10
N SER A 333 -12.72 21.01 21.17
CA SER A 333 -13.65 22.13 21.32
C SER A 333 -15.13 21.70 21.35
N TYR A 334 -15.46 20.54 20.76
CA TYR A 334 -16.77 19.89 20.87
C TYR A 334 -16.86 18.89 22.04
N GLY A 335 -15.83 18.77 22.89
CA GLY A 335 -15.82 17.87 24.06
C GLY A 335 -15.32 16.43 23.79
N PHE A 336 -14.76 16.18 22.61
CA PHE A 336 -14.35 14.85 22.13
C PHE A 336 -12.82 14.72 21.97
N SER A 337 -12.04 15.24 22.93
CA SER A 337 -10.57 15.27 22.84
C SER A 337 -9.89 13.91 22.68
N SER A 338 -10.55 12.82 23.07
CA SER A 338 -10.06 11.44 22.94
C SER A 338 -10.67 10.67 21.75
N LYS A 339 -11.53 11.29 20.93
CA LYS A 339 -12.13 10.61 19.78
C LYS A 339 -11.04 10.18 18.81
N PRO A 340 -10.94 8.88 18.48
CA PRO A 340 -9.98 8.39 17.50
C PRO A 340 -10.17 9.06 16.14
N ILE A 341 -9.06 9.23 15.43
CA ILE A 341 -9.03 9.60 14.01
C ILE A 341 -8.50 8.38 13.27
N ILE A 342 -9.13 8.05 12.14
CA ILE A 342 -8.64 7.04 11.21
C ILE A 342 -8.37 7.69 9.86
N SER A 343 -7.42 7.14 9.13
CA SER A 343 -7.17 7.48 7.73
C SER A 343 -7.63 6.31 6.88
N SER A 344 -8.85 6.39 6.36
CA SER A 344 -9.46 5.30 5.60
C SER A 344 -9.04 5.29 4.13
N GLU A 345 -8.43 6.35 3.60
CA GLU A 345 -7.90 6.34 2.25
C GLU A 345 -6.87 7.45 2.01
N TRP A 346 -5.73 7.11 1.42
CA TRP A 346 -4.83 8.05 0.74
C TRP A 346 -3.65 7.31 0.13
N GLY A 347 -3.01 7.93 -0.84
CA GLY A 347 -1.85 7.37 -1.51
C GLY A 347 -1.26 8.31 -2.54
N TYR A 348 -0.33 7.78 -3.33
CA TYR A 348 0.37 8.50 -4.38
C TYR A 348 0.41 7.63 -5.63
N CYS A 349 -0.03 8.16 -6.76
CA CYS A 349 0.03 7.45 -8.03
C CYS A 349 1.41 7.59 -8.68
N THR A 350 1.77 6.62 -9.53
CA THR A 350 3.07 6.60 -10.22
C THR A 350 3.05 7.20 -11.62
N SER A 351 1.85 7.51 -12.12
CA SER A 351 1.64 8.11 -13.44
C SER A 351 0.28 8.84 -13.48
N GLY A 352 -0.09 9.37 -14.64
CA GLY A 352 -1.34 10.10 -14.84
C GLY A 352 -1.19 11.60 -14.62
N SER A 353 -2.29 12.27 -14.27
CA SER A 353 -2.40 13.73 -14.22
C SER A 353 -2.64 14.29 -12.82
N TYR A 354 -2.85 13.44 -11.81
CA TYR A 354 -3.17 13.88 -10.46
C TYR A 354 -1.97 14.59 -9.80
N GLY A 355 -2.27 15.52 -8.88
CA GLY A 355 -1.25 16.33 -8.22
C GLY A 355 -0.33 15.54 -7.28
N ASN A 356 -0.78 14.38 -6.80
CA ASN A 356 -0.03 13.44 -5.97
C ASN A 356 0.78 12.42 -6.78
N ARG A 357 1.03 12.67 -8.08
CA ARG A 357 1.89 11.82 -8.92
C ARG A 357 3.35 11.90 -8.49
N VAL A 358 3.98 10.75 -8.29
CA VAL A 358 5.38 10.60 -7.90
C VAL A 358 6.08 9.49 -8.72
N SER A 359 7.40 9.32 -8.57
CA SER A 359 8.08 8.15 -9.15
C SER A 359 7.78 6.89 -8.33
N ILE A 360 8.00 5.69 -8.89
CA ILE A 360 7.81 4.42 -8.15
C ILE A 360 8.65 4.31 -6.87
N THR A 361 9.83 4.93 -6.84
CA THR A 361 10.69 4.93 -5.66
C THR A 361 10.16 5.87 -4.59
N ILE A 362 9.68 7.05 -4.99
CA ILE A 362 9.04 8.00 -4.07
C ILE A 362 7.70 7.44 -3.57
N GLN A 363 6.93 6.71 -4.40
CA GLN A 363 5.73 6.00 -3.94
C GLN A 363 6.06 5.04 -2.78
N ALA A 364 7.14 4.28 -2.90
CA ALA A 364 7.57 3.35 -1.86
C ALA A 364 8.03 4.06 -0.56
N GLU A 365 8.82 5.14 -0.70
CA GLU A 365 9.23 5.97 0.44
C GLU A 365 8.02 6.59 1.13
N TYR A 366 7.09 7.15 0.35
CA TYR A 366 5.90 7.83 0.86
C TYR A 366 4.91 6.86 1.46
N ALA A 367 4.72 5.65 0.91
CA ALA A 367 3.87 4.63 1.51
C ALA A 367 4.30 4.33 2.96
N VAL A 368 5.60 4.15 3.19
CA VAL A 368 6.14 3.89 4.53
C VAL A 368 6.06 5.12 5.44
N ARG A 369 6.45 6.30 4.93
CA ARG A 369 6.42 7.56 5.69
C ARG A 369 5.00 7.96 6.08
N MET A 370 4.03 7.70 5.21
CA MET A 370 2.61 7.92 5.45
C MET A 370 2.10 7.14 6.66
N PHE A 371 2.40 5.83 6.74
CA PHE A 371 2.07 5.01 7.90
C PHE A 371 2.79 5.51 9.17
N LEU A 372 4.09 5.80 9.08
CA LEU A 372 4.89 6.26 10.22
C LEU A 372 4.42 7.62 10.76
N VAL A 373 4.09 8.56 9.89
CA VAL A 373 3.57 9.88 10.26
C VAL A 373 2.18 9.75 10.88
N ASN A 374 1.32 8.87 10.38
CA ASN A 374 0.03 8.60 11.00
C ASN A 374 0.21 8.01 12.41
N ILE A 375 1.10 7.03 12.58
CA ILE A 375 1.43 6.47 13.89
C ILE A 375 1.96 7.56 14.85
N MET A 376 2.88 8.40 14.38
CA MET A 376 3.42 9.54 15.16
C MET A 376 2.31 10.50 15.61
N ASN A 377 1.27 10.69 14.79
CA ASN A 377 0.11 11.52 15.09
C ASN A 377 -1.02 10.76 15.81
N GLY A 378 -0.81 9.52 16.24
CA GLY A 378 -1.79 8.70 16.97
C GLY A 378 -2.95 8.19 16.11
N VAL A 379 -2.74 8.04 14.80
CA VAL A 379 -3.68 7.50 13.81
C VAL A 379 -3.28 6.08 13.48
N ASN A 380 -3.78 5.12 14.26
CA ASN A 380 -3.33 3.72 14.22
C ASN A 380 -4.08 2.85 13.21
N VAL A 381 -5.10 3.40 12.54
CA VAL A 381 -5.77 2.78 11.39
C VAL A 381 -5.51 3.66 10.18
N SER A 382 -4.78 3.10 9.22
CA SER A 382 -4.35 3.80 8.02
C SER A 382 -4.51 2.88 6.82
N VAL A 383 -5.01 3.41 5.71
CA VAL A 383 -5.24 2.62 4.50
C VAL A 383 -4.54 3.28 3.31
N PHE A 384 -3.64 2.53 2.68
CA PHE A 384 -3.02 2.95 1.42
C PHE A 384 -3.98 2.71 0.26
N TYR A 385 -4.22 3.72 -0.57
CA TYR A 385 -4.91 3.58 -1.84
C TYR A 385 -3.87 3.35 -2.96
N ASP A 386 -3.78 2.16 -3.53
CA ASP A 386 -4.59 0.96 -3.25
C ASP A 386 -3.77 -0.35 -3.42
N TRP A 387 -4.43 -1.51 -3.36
CA TRP A 387 -3.77 -2.80 -3.51
C TRP A 387 -3.23 -3.03 -4.92
N LYS A 388 -3.99 -2.68 -5.98
CA LYS A 388 -3.66 -3.01 -7.37
C LYS A 388 -3.85 -1.84 -8.30
N ASP A 389 -2.96 -1.73 -9.28
CA ASP A 389 -3.21 -0.82 -10.39
C ASP A 389 -4.55 -1.23 -11.07
N ASP A 390 -5.54 -0.34 -11.06
CA ASP A 390 -6.89 -0.59 -11.62
C ASP A 390 -6.91 -0.80 -13.13
N GLY A 391 -5.78 -0.59 -13.78
CA GLY A 391 -5.60 -0.82 -15.19
C GLY A 391 -4.15 -0.66 -15.61
N THR A 392 -3.95 -0.44 -16.91
CA THR A 392 -2.62 -0.44 -17.54
C THR A 392 -2.25 0.88 -18.19
N SER A 393 -3.20 1.83 -18.22
CA SER A 393 -3.01 3.12 -18.89
C SER A 393 -2.04 3.97 -18.08
N ILE A 394 -1.00 4.45 -18.75
CA ILE A 394 -0.03 5.37 -18.16
C ILE A 394 -0.64 6.77 -17.99
N GLN A 395 -1.69 7.08 -18.77
CA GLN A 395 -2.33 8.40 -18.78
C GLN A 395 -3.41 8.54 -17.69
N ASP A 396 -3.87 7.42 -17.12
CA ASP A 396 -4.92 7.39 -16.12
C ASP A 396 -4.31 7.27 -14.72
N SER A 397 -4.58 8.21 -13.82
CA SER A 397 -4.00 8.20 -12.48
C SER A 397 -4.48 6.99 -11.66
N GLU A 398 -5.75 6.62 -11.79
CA GLU A 398 -6.38 5.50 -11.04
C GLU A 398 -5.67 4.18 -11.33
N HIS A 399 -5.28 3.98 -12.60
CA HIS A 399 -4.52 2.81 -13.04
C HIS A 399 -3.06 2.74 -12.52
N ASN A 400 -2.63 3.62 -11.61
CA ASN A 400 -1.22 3.74 -11.21
C ASN A 400 -1.00 3.92 -9.71
N PHE A 401 -2.04 3.77 -8.87
CA PHE A 401 -1.95 3.83 -7.41
C PHE A 401 -1.44 2.54 -6.77
N GLY A 402 -1.84 1.39 -7.29
CA GLY A 402 -1.61 0.10 -6.66
C GLY A 402 -0.17 -0.20 -6.27
N ILE A 403 -0.01 -1.05 -5.26
CA ILE A 403 1.30 -1.64 -4.90
C ILE A 403 1.56 -2.97 -5.61
N ILE A 404 0.53 -3.52 -6.27
CA ILE A 404 0.58 -4.68 -7.14
C ILE A 404 0.24 -4.27 -8.59
N ALA A 405 1.11 -4.63 -9.52
CA ALA A 405 0.86 -4.63 -10.95
C ALA A 405 0.34 -6.02 -11.36
N ASP A 406 -0.93 -6.31 -11.05
CA ASP A 406 -1.61 -7.55 -11.42
C ASP A 406 -2.61 -7.28 -12.54
N TYR A 407 -2.59 -8.15 -13.55
CA TYR A 407 -3.35 -7.94 -14.76
C TYR A 407 -4.23 -9.16 -15.08
N GLU A 408 -5.47 -9.13 -14.62
CA GLU A 408 -6.51 -10.04 -15.10
C GLU A 408 -6.79 -9.74 -16.58
N GLY A 409 -6.09 -10.45 -17.47
CA GLY A 409 -6.29 -10.36 -18.92
C GLY A 409 -5.01 -10.14 -19.72
N LEU A 410 -3.96 -9.56 -19.12
CA LEU A 410 -2.63 -9.54 -19.75
C LEU A 410 -1.87 -10.80 -19.37
N ARG A 411 -1.39 -11.47 -20.40
CA ARG A 411 -0.55 -12.65 -20.26
C ARG A 411 0.88 -12.26 -20.61
N SER A 412 1.84 -12.88 -19.93
CA SER A 412 3.20 -12.98 -20.46
C SER A 412 3.15 -13.56 -21.88
N VAL A 413 4.23 -13.46 -22.64
CA VAL A 413 4.26 -14.04 -24.00
C VAL A 413 4.03 -15.57 -24.03
N TYR A 414 4.06 -16.22 -22.85
CA TYR A 414 3.75 -17.63 -22.66
C TYR A 414 2.33 -17.91 -22.18
N GLY A 415 1.44 -16.92 -22.22
CA GLY A 415 0.04 -17.13 -21.90
C GLY A 415 -0.24 -17.23 -20.38
N ARG A 416 0.66 -16.82 -19.50
CA ARG A 416 0.44 -16.84 -18.03
C ARG A 416 0.02 -15.47 -17.49
N PRO A 417 -1.01 -15.37 -16.62
CA PRO A 417 -1.33 -14.14 -15.90
C PRO A 417 -0.11 -13.62 -15.14
N MET A 418 0.04 -12.29 -15.08
CA MET A 418 1.16 -11.62 -14.43
C MET A 418 0.70 -11.00 -13.12
N TYR A 419 1.38 -11.33 -12.03
CA TYR A 419 1.13 -10.79 -10.69
C TYR A 419 2.44 -10.24 -10.13
N PHE A 420 2.73 -8.97 -10.42
CA PHE A 420 4.00 -8.35 -10.07
C PHE A 420 3.83 -7.37 -8.91
N ILE A 421 4.75 -7.41 -7.95
CA ILE A 421 4.84 -6.38 -6.92
C ILE A 421 5.53 -5.13 -7.49
N LYS A 422 5.15 -3.96 -7.00
CA LYS A 422 5.89 -2.69 -7.14
C LYS A 422 6.81 -2.49 -5.93
N PRO A 423 7.79 -1.56 -5.98
CA PRO A 423 8.68 -1.32 -4.85
C PRO A 423 7.96 -0.97 -3.55
N ALA A 424 6.81 -0.30 -3.64
CA ALA A 424 5.99 0.05 -2.49
C ALA A 424 5.48 -1.16 -1.70
N TYR A 425 5.17 -2.27 -2.35
CA TYR A 425 4.81 -3.51 -1.65
C TYR A 425 5.95 -3.99 -0.74
N TYR A 426 7.17 -4.04 -1.25
CA TYR A 426 8.31 -4.53 -0.48
C TYR A 426 8.67 -3.55 0.64
N ALA A 427 8.56 -2.25 0.40
CA ALA A 427 8.75 -1.24 1.43
C ALA A 427 7.74 -1.37 2.58
N ILE A 428 6.46 -1.64 2.27
CA ILE A 428 5.43 -1.93 3.27
C ILE A 428 5.75 -3.23 4.02
N TYR A 429 6.15 -4.30 3.33
CA TYR A 429 6.61 -5.54 3.96
C TYR A 429 7.77 -5.30 4.95
N THR A 430 8.76 -4.48 4.58
CA THR A 430 9.85 -4.09 5.49
C THR A 430 9.29 -3.33 6.69
N LEU A 431 8.42 -2.34 6.49
CA LEU A 431 7.81 -1.57 7.58
C LEU A 431 7.08 -2.46 8.58
N THR A 432 6.16 -3.32 8.10
CA THR A 432 5.36 -4.17 8.98
C THR A 432 6.23 -5.17 9.72
N LEU A 433 7.25 -5.74 9.06
CA LEU A 433 8.21 -6.63 9.68
C LEU A 433 9.02 -5.93 10.76
N GLN A 434 9.47 -4.70 10.50
CA GLN A 434 10.29 -3.95 11.44
C GLN A 434 9.49 -3.40 12.62
N LEU A 435 8.18 -3.17 12.49
CA LEU A 435 7.34 -2.66 13.58
C LEU A 435 6.50 -3.75 14.28
N ASN A 436 6.60 -5.01 13.86
CA ASN A 436 5.92 -6.12 14.53
C ASN A 436 6.38 -6.24 15.99
N GLY A 437 5.46 -6.10 16.95
CA GLY A 437 5.76 -6.10 18.39
C GLY A 437 6.28 -4.78 18.97
N PHE A 438 6.35 -3.71 18.18
CA PHE A 438 6.85 -2.40 18.60
C PHE A 438 5.74 -1.33 18.62
N TYR A 439 5.67 -0.54 19.70
CA TYR A 439 4.76 0.60 19.82
C TYR A 439 5.52 1.93 19.79
N PHE A 440 4.88 2.98 19.27
CA PHE A 440 5.47 4.30 19.18
C PHE A 440 5.68 4.91 20.57
N LYS A 441 6.88 5.41 20.83
CA LYS A 441 7.31 6.00 22.11
C LYS A 441 7.54 7.51 22.00
N GLY A 442 7.99 8.00 20.85
CA GLY A 442 8.21 9.44 20.64
C GLY A 442 9.13 9.73 19.46
N ARG A 443 9.58 10.98 19.35
CA ARG A 443 10.55 11.44 18.34
C ARG A 443 11.76 12.06 19.04
N VAL A 444 12.96 11.65 18.63
CA VAL A 444 14.20 12.29 19.07
C VAL A 444 14.33 13.62 18.37
N LYS A 445 14.61 14.68 19.14
CA LYS A 445 14.91 16.00 18.59
C LYS A 445 16.34 16.01 18.02
N THR A 446 16.49 16.43 16.77
CA THR A 446 17.79 16.68 16.14
C THR A 446 18.03 18.19 15.97
N GLU A 447 19.09 18.56 15.26
CA GLU A 447 19.36 19.96 14.89
C GLU A 447 18.39 20.50 13.83
N SER A 448 17.72 19.63 13.07
CA SER A 448 16.82 19.99 11.97
C SER A 448 15.40 19.48 12.22
N GLU A 449 14.41 20.35 12.09
CA GLU A 449 12.98 19.96 12.17
C GLU A 449 12.55 19.06 11.00
N ASP A 450 13.36 18.99 9.94
CA ASP A 450 13.17 18.08 8.81
C ASP A 450 13.57 16.63 9.13
N ASP A 451 14.22 16.36 10.27
CA ASP A 451 14.69 15.00 10.58
C ASP A 451 13.71 14.24 11.46
N TYR A 452 13.27 13.10 10.95
CA TYR A 452 12.35 12.22 11.63
C TYR A 452 13.14 11.05 12.17
N VAL A 453 13.44 11.11 13.47
CA VAL A 453 14.04 10.00 14.24
C VAL A 453 12.98 9.52 15.22
N LEU A 454 12.11 8.63 14.74
CA LEU A 454 11.04 8.07 15.55
C LEU A 454 11.57 6.94 16.43
N VAL A 455 11.14 6.89 17.69
CA VAL A 455 11.47 5.84 18.65
C VAL A 455 10.26 4.95 18.84
N PHE A 456 10.50 3.67 18.72
CA PHE A 456 9.56 2.61 19.03
C PHE A 456 10.13 1.71 20.11
N GLU A 457 9.27 1.08 20.90
CA GLU A 457 9.68 0.22 22.01
C GLU A 457 8.88 -1.09 21.96
N SER A 458 9.55 -2.21 22.24
CA SER A 458 8.89 -3.50 22.41
C SER A 458 8.35 -3.68 23.83
N LYS A 459 7.50 -4.68 24.05
CA LYS A 459 7.04 -5.05 25.41
C LYS A 459 8.17 -5.37 26.38
N GLN A 460 9.34 -5.78 25.87
CA GLN A 460 10.53 -6.11 26.64
C GLN A 460 11.45 -4.90 26.87
N GLY A 461 11.05 -3.70 26.43
CA GLY A 461 11.84 -2.47 26.59
C GLY A 461 12.98 -2.33 25.57
N VAL A 462 12.97 -3.11 24.47
CA VAL A 462 13.93 -2.93 23.39
C VAL A 462 13.50 -1.74 22.54
N GLU A 463 14.39 -0.78 22.36
CA GLU A 463 14.13 0.36 21.49
C GLU A 463 14.49 0.04 20.03
N LYS A 464 13.72 0.58 19.10
CA LYS A 464 13.99 0.61 17.67
C LYS A 464 13.77 2.01 17.16
N TYR A 465 14.61 2.46 16.24
CA TYR A 465 14.49 3.78 15.64
C TYR A 465 14.10 3.67 14.18
N VAL A 466 13.29 4.60 13.69
CA VAL A 466 13.04 4.76 12.25
C VAL A 466 13.46 6.17 11.86
N CYS A 467 14.39 6.26 10.92
CA CYS A 467 15.13 7.48 10.64
C CYS A 467 15.00 7.88 9.16
N TRP A 468 14.59 9.13 8.89
CA TRP A 468 14.66 9.76 7.57
C TRP A 468 14.70 11.28 7.71
N THR A 469 14.87 12.01 6.60
CA THR A 469 14.75 13.47 6.56
C THR A 469 13.86 13.91 5.40
N THR A 470 13.06 14.97 5.59
CA THR A 470 12.37 15.68 4.50
C THR A 470 13.29 16.66 3.77
N GLY A 471 14.44 16.97 4.36
CA GLY A 471 15.45 17.88 3.82
C GLY A 471 16.48 17.19 2.94
N TYR A 472 17.66 17.81 2.83
CA TYR A 472 18.78 17.26 2.06
C TYR A 472 19.47 16.12 2.80
N LYS A 473 20.08 15.19 2.06
CA LYS A 473 20.94 14.15 2.61
C LYS A 473 22.05 14.76 3.48
N HIS A 474 22.13 14.33 4.74
CA HIS A 474 23.15 14.75 5.68
C HIS A 474 23.38 13.65 6.73
N LYS A 475 24.26 13.91 7.70
CA LYS A 475 24.60 12.97 8.78
C LYS A 475 24.11 13.50 10.12
N ILE A 476 23.61 12.61 10.96
CA ILE A 476 23.28 12.88 12.36
C ILE A 476 24.12 11.99 13.27
N LYS A 477 24.29 12.40 14.52
CA LYS A 477 24.82 11.53 15.59
C LYS A 477 23.65 10.95 16.38
N LEU A 478 23.56 9.64 16.44
CA LEU A 478 22.59 8.92 17.26
C LEU A 478 23.33 8.17 18.36
N ASN A 479 23.06 8.54 19.62
CA ASN A 479 23.55 7.79 20.76
C ASN A 479 22.49 6.79 21.22
N VAL A 480 22.80 5.50 21.09
CA VAL A 480 21.94 4.40 21.55
C VAL A 480 22.54 3.65 22.74
N ASN A 481 23.73 4.04 23.22
CA ASN A 481 24.48 3.41 24.32
C ASN A 481 24.66 1.87 24.18
N ILE A 482 24.67 1.37 22.93
CA ILE A 482 24.80 -0.05 22.60
C ILE A 482 25.85 -0.21 21.51
N LYS A 483 26.68 -1.25 21.62
CA LYS A 483 27.90 -1.42 20.80
C LYS A 483 27.67 -1.95 19.40
N ILE A 484 26.53 -2.57 19.14
CA ILE A 484 26.19 -3.15 17.84
C ILE A 484 24.84 -2.58 17.37
N LEU A 485 24.80 -2.16 16.11
CA LEU A 485 23.63 -1.61 15.47
C LEU A 485 23.32 -2.40 14.19
N GLU A 486 22.14 -3.02 14.11
CA GLU A 486 21.59 -3.48 12.84
C GLU A 486 20.79 -2.34 12.19
N VAL A 487 21.10 -2.03 10.94
CA VAL A 487 20.34 -1.09 10.12
C VAL A 487 19.74 -1.84 8.95
N VAL A 488 18.42 -1.84 8.88
CA VAL A 488 17.65 -2.38 7.74
C VAL A 488 17.20 -1.20 6.89
N LYS A 489 17.57 -1.21 5.62
CA LYS A 489 17.12 -0.21 4.64
C LYS A 489 15.71 -0.52 4.14
N LEU A 490 15.09 0.43 3.44
CA LEU A 490 13.70 0.36 2.97
C LEU A 490 13.37 -0.94 2.22
N TYR A 491 14.29 -1.42 1.38
CA TYR A 491 14.08 -2.61 0.56
C TYR A 491 14.72 -3.89 1.12
N GLY A 492 15.04 -3.91 2.42
CA GLY A 492 15.44 -5.11 3.16
C GLY A 492 16.95 -5.32 3.30
N LEU A 493 17.80 -4.50 2.67
CA LEU A 493 19.25 -4.62 2.85
C LEU A 493 19.64 -4.37 4.31
N LYS A 494 20.35 -5.33 4.91
CA LYS A 494 20.87 -5.24 6.27
C LYS A 494 22.34 -4.82 6.29
N GLU A 495 22.67 -3.93 7.21
CA GLU A 495 24.03 -3.47 7.49
C GLU A 495 24.26 -3.50 9.01
N PHE A 496 25.47 -3.85 9.42
CA PHE A 496 25.87 -3.87 10.83
C PHE A 496 26.95 -2.82 11.07
N TYR A 497 26.79 -2.07 12.16
CA TYR A 497 27.76 -1.08 12.61
C TYR A 497 28.19 -1.38 14.03
N GLU A 498 29.44 -1.04 14.34
CA GLU A 498 30.00 -1.18 15.69
C GLU A 498 30.49 0.18 16.19
N SER A 499 30.29 0.44 17.48
CA SER A 499 30.78 1.64 18.16
C SER A 499 31.17 1.32 19.61
N GLU A 500 32.34 1.80 20.04
CA GLU A 500 32.82 1.57 21.42
C GLU A 500 32.07 2.43 22.45
N ASP A 501 31.63 3.63 22.07
CA ASP A 501 30.91 4.57 22.93
C ASP A 501 29.39 4.53 22.73
N GLY A 502 28.90 3.71 21.79
CA GLY A 502 27.48 3.60 21.46
C GLY A 502 26.92 4.78 20.65
N ILE A 503 27.78 5.65 20.12
CA ILE A 503 27.43 6.77 19.27
C ILE A 503 27.70 6.40 17.81
N TYR A 504 26.70 6.57 16.95
CA TYR A 504 26.76 6.27 15.52
C TYR A 504 26.53 7.52 14.68
N GLU A 505 27.31 7.66 13.61
CA GLU A 505 27.07 8.66 12.58
C GLU A 505 26.19 8.06 11.47
N LEU A 506 24.91 8.39 11.50
CA LEU A 506 23.93 7.86 10.55
C LEU A 506 23.68 8.86 9.43
N THR A 507 23.66 8.38 8.19
CA THR A 507 23.29 9.21 7.04
C THR A 507 21.78 9.17 6.84
N LEU A 508 21.11 10.32 6.99
CA LEU A 508 19.70 10.45 6.68
C LEU A 508 19.50 10.79 5.20
N THR A 509 18.50 10.17 4.61
CA THR A 509 17.96 10.49 3.27
C THR A 509 16.44 10.57 3.36
N THR A 510 15.76 10.80 2.24
CA THR A 510 14.30 10.73 2.17
C THR A 510 13.74 9.32 2.37
N SER A 511 14.59 8.30 2.22
CA SER A 511 14.25 6.89 2.36
C SER A 511 14.42 6.44 3.82
N PRO A 512 13.36 5.91 4.46
CA PRO A 512 13.44 5.41 5.83
C PRO A 512 14.45 4.28 6.00
N ILE A 513 15.19 4.34 7.10
CA ILE A 513 15.99 3.23 7.62
C ILE A 513 15.47 2.82 9.00
N PHE A 514 15.51 1.53 9.28
CA PHE A 514 15.12 0.94 10.55
C PHE A 514 16.39 0.56 11.31
N VAL A 515 16.50 1.02 12.53
CA VAL A 515 17.73 0.96 13.32
C VAL A 515 17.43 0.21 14.61
N LEU A 516 18.04 -0.96 14.78
CA LEU A 516 17.88 -1.82 15.94
C LEU A 516 19.21 -1.93 16.69
N PRO A 517 19.33 -1.33 17.88
CA PRO A 517 20.43 -1.61 18.80
C PRO A 517 20.35 -3.06 19.27
N ILE A 518 21.46 -3.81 19.13
CA ILE A 518 21.56 -5.21 19.54
C ILE A 518 22.43 -5.28 20.81
N PRO A 519 21.84 -5.66 21.98
CA PRO A 519 22.54 -5.72 23.26
C PRO A 519 23.76 -6.64 23.30
#